data_AF-A0A7X2J3K8-F1
#
_entry.id   AF-A0A7X2J3K8-F1
#
_cell.length_a   1.000
_cell.length_b   1.000
_cell.length_c   1.000
_cell.angle_alpha   90.00
_cell.angle_beta   90.00
_cell.angle_gamma   90.00
#
_symmetry.space_group_name_H-M   'P 1'
#
loop_
_entity.id
_entity.type
_entity.pdbx_description
1 polymer ?
#
loop_
_entity_poly.entity_id
_entity_poly.type
_entity_poly.pdbx_seq_one_letter_code
_entity_poly.pdbx_strand_id
1 'polypeptide(L)'
;MKRRTLFSIIVVTLTAGCFTLFYGMHSMWTDTQSAQAVQAATEEVDTLFKDKAHQLPADQLSQEKIEAVATKLHAARQKLTEPEYAAKLASAQADVDAAKHMLTVKKAVAQTTTNLSDLKTLTDESHQALSELATQKPEFVQAYQKRVAQLSDQESAVAKIASLFDDPDFKEPKAGLSASQVQTALAALEHVNNQQFADQMLPIIATAQQAATDDQTTSEASSSESSTSGESSSASQTSTSSTPSASTSSQESTSSSASNSESEQSQSVPSNSAASSTSSSGQLP
;
A
#
# COMPACT_ATOMS: atom_id res chain seq x y z
N MET A 1 21.37 -44.93 31.33
CA MET A 1 20.18 -45.02 30.46
C MET A 1 20.00 -43.69 29.74
N LYS A 2 20.41 -43.63 28.46
CA LYS A 2 20.42 -42.41 27.63
C LYS A 2 19.16 -42.39 26.76
N ARG A 3 18.28 -41.43 26.99
CA ARG A 3 17.18 -41.11 26.07
C ARG A 3 17.76 -40.28 24.93
N ARG A 4 17.73 -40.80 23.70
CA ARG A 4 18.08 -40.08 22.48
C ARG A 4 16.84 -39.98 21.59
N THR A 5 16.55 -38.74 21.26
CA THR A 5 15.62 -38.16 20.28
C THR A 5 15.67 -38.85 18.92
N LEU A 6 14.52 -39.07 18.26
CA LEU A 6 14.45 -39.16 16.80
C LEU A 6 13.01 -38.96 16.26
N PHE A 7 12.82 -37.80 15.62
CA PHE A 7 12.02 -37.50 14.43
C PHE A 7 10.65 -38.20 14.25
N SER A 8 9.59 -37.41 14.49
CA SER A 8 8.29 -37.59 13.87
C SER A 8 8.26 -36.72 12.60
N ILE A 9 8.42 -37.34 11.43
CA ILE A 9 8.13 -36.74 10.12
C ILE A 9 7.03 -37.58 9.50
N ILE A 10 5.83 -36.98 9.43
CA ILE A 10 4.67 -37.49 8.72
C ILE A 10 4.95 -37.31 7.23
N VAL A 11 5.22 -38.41 6.55
CA VAL A 11 5.50 -38.48 5.12
C VAL A 11 4.18 -38.42 4.36
N VAL A 12 3.97 -37.28 3.70
CA VAL A 12 3.39 -37.08 2.35
C VAL A 12 2.69 -38.32 1.76
N THR A 13 1.37 -38.36 1.87
CA THR A 13 0.50 -39.26 1.12
C THR A 13 0.47 -38.89 -0.36
N LEU A 14 1.35 -39.53 -1.11
CA LEU A 14 1.18 -40.13 -2.43
C LEU A 14 -0.27 -40.11 -3.01
N THR A 15 -0.63 -39.10 -3.80
CA THR A 15 -1.68 -39.21 -4.84
C THR A 15 -1.01 -39.39 -6.20
N ALA A 16 -0.32 -40.52 -6.34
CA ALA A 16 0.09 -41.08 -7.62
C ALA A 16 -0.78 -42.31 -7.88
N GLY A 17 -1.75 -42.23 -8.79
CA GLY A 17 -2.54 -43.40 -9.15
C GLY A 17 -3.82 -43.11 -9.92
N CYS A 18 -3.70 -42.88 -11.24
CA CYS A 18 -4.56 -43.51 -12.26
C CYS A 18 -4.11 -43.05 -13.66
N PHE A 19 -2.95 -43.56 -14.10
CA PHE A 19 -2.58 -43.67 -15.50
C PHE A 19 -2.56 -45.15 -15.83
N THR A 20 -3.49 -45.64 -16.65
CA THR A 20 -3.27 -46.76 -17.60
C THR A 20 -4.53 -47.04 -18.43
N LEU A 21 -4.32 -47.00 -19.77
CA LEU A 21 -4.83 -47.91 -20.80
C LEU A 21 -6.33 -47.89 -21.14
N PHE A 22 -6.69 -47.41 -22.34
CA PHE A 22 -7.41 -48.19 -23.36
C PHE A 22 -7.34 -47.49 -24.73
N TYR A 23 -6.46 -47.99 -25.59
CA TYR A 23 -6.29 -47.59 -26.99
C TYR A 23 -7.22 -48.47 -27.83
N GLY A 24 -8.30 -47.92 -28.40
CA GLY A 24 -9.20 -48.66 -29.30
C GLY A 24 -10.69 -48.31 -29.29
N MET A 25 -11.13 -47.32 -28.51
CA MET A 25 -12.52 -46.84 -28.45
C MET A 25 -12.58 -45.30 -28.36
N HIS A 26 -11.84 -44.65 -29.26
CA HIS A 26 -11.11 -43.40 -29.02
C HIS A 26 -11.89 -42.07 -29.20
N SER A 27 -13.20 -42.08 -29.47
CA SER A 27 -13.97 -40.82 -29.59
C SER A 27 -14.91 -40.56 -28.41
N MET A 28 -15.64 -41.56 -27.92
CA MET A 28 -16.57 -41.34 -26.78
C MET A 28 -15.87 -41.29 -25.40
N TRP A 29 -14.71 -41.93 -25.27
CA TRP A 29 -13.97 -42.00 -24.00
C TRP A 29 -13.10 -40.76 -23.74
N THR A 30 -12.59 -40.13 -24.81
CA THR A 30 -11.78 -38.91 -24.72
C THR A 30 -12.62 -37.69 -24.35
N ASP A 31 -13.86 -37.59 -24.85
CA ASP A 31 -14.76 -36.48 -24.52
C ASP A 31 -15.26 -36.55 -23.07
N THR A 32 -15.46 -37.75 -22.53
CA THR A 32 -15.80 -37.90 -21.10
C THR A 32 -14.64 -37.53 -20.19
N GLN A 33 -13.39 -37.89 -20.56
CA GLN A 33 -12.21 -37.50 -19.78
C GLN A 33 -11.88 -36.01 -19.87
N SER A 34 -12.06 -35.39 -21.04
CA SER A 34 -11.81 -33.95 -21.21
C SER A 34 -12.84 -33.13 -20.42
N ALA A 35 -14.12 -33.52 -20.45
CA ALA A 35 -15.17 -32.95 -19.63
C ALA A 35 -14.86 -33.05 -18.12
N GLN A 36 -14.48 -34.24 -17.64
CA GLN A 36 -14.12 -34.46 -16.24
C GLN A 36 -12.87 -33.67 -15.83
N ALA A 37 -11.86 -33.58 -16.69
CA ALA A 37 -10.65 -32.81 -16.42
C ALA A 37 -10.92 -31.31 -16.34
N VAL A 38 -11.77 -30.76 -17.24
CA VAL A 38 -12.17 -29.35 -17.21
C VAL A 38 -13.01 -29.07 -15.96
N GLN A 39 -13.94 -29.96 -15.61
CA GLN A 39 -14.77 -29.80 -14.42
C GLN A 39 -13.94 -29.85 -13.13
N ALA A 40 -13.05 -30.83 -12.98
CA ALA A 40 -12.15 -30.92 -11.83
C ALA A 40 -11.21 -29.69 -11.74
N ALA A 41 -10.69 -29.20 -12.87
CA ALA A 41 -9.88 -27.99 -12.88
C ALA A 41 -10.70 -26.74 -12.49
N THR A 42 -11.96 -26.66 -12.91
CA THR A 42 -12.86 -25.55 -12.56
C THR A 42 -13.22 -25.58 -11.07
N GLU A 43 -13.50 -26.75 -10.50
CA GLU A 43 -13.75 -26.90 -9.05
C GLU A 43 -12.53 -26.51 -8.22
N GLU A 44 -11.32 -26.75 -8.72
CA GLU A 44 -10.08 -26.31 -8.08
C GLU A 44 -9.89 -24.79 -8.17
N VAL A 45 -10.32 -24.13 -9.26
CA VAL A 45 -10.37 -22.67 -9.37
C VAL A 45 -11.30 -22.06 -8.32
N ASP A 46 -12.46 -22.67 -8.06
CA ASP A 46 -13.38 -22.20 -7.01
C ASP A 46 -12.70 -22.14 -5.64
N THR A 47 -11.69 -22.97 -5.37
CA THR A 47 -10.95 -22.97 -4.09
C THR A 47 -10.04 -21.76 -3.89
N LEU A 48 -9.75 -21.01 -4.95
CA LEU A 48 -9.01 -19.74 -4.88
C LEU A 48 -9.88 -18.62 -4.32
N PHE A 49 -11.19 -18.81 -4.26
CA PHE A 49 -12.17 -17.81 -3.86
C PHE A 49 -12.96 -18.25 -2.62
N LYS A 50 -13.49 -17.27 -1.89
CA LYS A 50 -14.37 -17.58 -0.75
C LYS A 50 -15.82 -17.84 -1.17
N ASP A 51 -16.20 -17.31 -2.34
CA ASP A 51 -17.57 -17.26 -2.83
C ASP A 51 -17.64 -17.81 -4.26
N LYS A 52 -18.82 -18.30 -4.65
CA LYS A 52 -19.07 -18.86 -5.99
C LYS A 52 -19.15 -17.81 -7.09
N ALA A 53 -19.24 -16.51 -6.76
CA ALA A 53 -19.15 -15.44 -7.73
C ALA A 53 -17.67 -15.04 -8.02
N HIS A 54 -16.72 -15.69 -7.34
CA HIS A 54 -15.29 -15.44 -7.42
C HIS A 54 -14.92 -13.99 -7.08
N GLN A 55 -15.78 -13.29 -6.35
CA GLN A 55 -15.65 -11.85 -6.11
C GLN A 55 -14.58 -11.53 -5.08
N LEU A 56 -14.31 -12.44 -4.15
CA LEU A 56 -13.34 -12.25 -3.09
C LEU A 56 -12.41 -13.46 -2.96
N PRO A 57 -11.11 -13.22 -2.75
CA PRO A 57 -10.14 -14.29 -2.63
C PRO A 57 -10.36 -15.10 -1.36
N ALA A 58 -9.97 -16.37 -1.39
CA ALA A 58 -9.91 -17.21 -0.22
C ALA A 58 -8.94 -16.63 0.83
N ASP A 59 -9.19 -16.93 2.11
CA ASP A 59 -8.37 -16.42 3.21
C ASP A 59 -6.90 -16.86 3.06
N GLN A 60 -6.72 -18.13 2.70
CA GLN A 60 -5.43 -18.81 2.51
C GLN A 60 -4.98 -18.83 1.04
N LEU A 61 -5.25 -17.76 0.29
CA LEU A 61 -4.75 -17.61 -1.09
C LEU A 61 -3.23 -17.45 -1.07
N SER A 62 -2.52 -18.31 -1.79
CA SER A 62 -1.06 -18.29 -1.93
C SER A 62 -0.63 -18.48 -3.38
N GLN A 63 0.60 -18.09 -3.69
CA GLN A 63 1.19 -18.26 -5.02
C GLN A 63 1.18 -19.75 -5.43
N GLU A 64 1.55 -20.64 -4.51
CA GLU A 64 1.63 -22.08 -4.75
C GLU A 64 0.26 -22.67 -5.14
N LYS A 65 -0.82 -22.23 -4.48
CA LYS A 65 -2.18 -22.67 -4.83
C LYS A 65 -2.59 -22.20 -6.21
N ILE A 66 -2.33 -20.93 -6.52
CA ILE A 66 -2.63 -20.37 -7.84
C ILE A 66 -1.86 -21.11 -8.93
N GLU A 67 -0.58 -21.40 -8.72
CA GLU A 67 0.27 -22.14 -9.67
C GLU A 67 -0.17 -23.61 -9.83
N ALA A 68 -0.55 -24.27 -8.74
CA ALA A 68 -1.07 -25.64 -8.79
C ALA A 68 -2.37 -25.70 -9.61
N VAL A 69 -3.29 -24.77 -9.38
CA VAL A 69 -4.55 -24.66 -10.14
C VAL A 69 -4.27 -24.30 -11.59
N ALA A 70 -3.40 -23.33 -11.86
CA ALA A 70 -3.00 -22.94 -13.22
C ALA A 70 -2.39 -24.13 -14.00
N THR A 71 -1.59 -24.97 -13.34
CA THR A 71 -1.00 -26.16 -13.95
C THR A 71 -2.07 -27.20 -14.30
N LYS A 72 -3.02 -27.46 -13.40
CA LYS A 72 -4.16 -28.35 -13.67
C LYS A 72 -5.03 -27.82 -14.81
N LEU A 73 -5.30 -26.52 -14.84
CA LEU A 73 -6.07 -25.85 -15.89
C LEU A 73 -5.37 -25.92 -17.25
N HIS A 74 -4.05 -25.70 -17.28
CA HIS A 74 -3.26 -25.86 -18.50
C HIS A 74 -3.25 -27.31 -18.98
N ALA A 75 -3.16 -28.30 -18.08
CA ALA A 75 -3.24 -29.71 -18.46
C ALA A 75 -4.62 -30.07 -19.03
N ALA A 76 -5.71 -29.52 -18.47
CA ALA A 76 -7.06 -29.66 -19.01
C ALA A 76 -7.17 -29.02 -20.40
N ARG A 77 -6.55 -27.86 -20.62
CA ARG A 77 -6.49 -27.18 -21.94
C ARG A 77 -5.87 -28.05 -23.02
N GLN A 78 -4.79 -28.74 -22.71
CA GLN A 78 -4.09 -29.57 -23.70
C GLN A 78 -4.90 -30.81 -24.12
N LYS A 79 -5.83 -31.24 -23.29
CA LYS A 79 -6.71 -32.40 -23.56
C LYS A 79 -8.05 -31.98 -24.17
N LEU A 80 -8.23 -30.71 -24.47
CA LEU A 80 -9.49 -30.17 -24.95
C LEU A 80 -9.71 -30.49 -26.43
N THR A 81 -10.70 -31.34 -26.70
CA THR A 81 -11.19 -31.68 -28.05
C THR A 81 -12.48 -30.95 -28.42
N GLU A 82 -13.22 -30.49 -27.40
CA GLU A 82 -14.59 -29.99 -27.48
C GLU A 82 -14.64 -28.45 -27.37
N PRO A 83 -15.26 -27.73 -28.31
CA PRO A 83 -15.34 -26.27 -28.28
C PRO A 83 -16.23 -25.75 -27.13
N GLU A 84 -17.18 -26.55 -26.63
CA GLU A 84 -18.11 -26.14 -25.57
C GLU A 84 -17.41 -25.88 -24.23
N TYR A 85 -16.32 -26.60 -23.94
CA TYR A 85 -15.54 -26.41 -22.72
C TYR A 85 -14.45 -25.34 -22.88
N ALA A 86 -14.19 -24.87 -24.11
CA ALA A 86 -13.23 -23.80 -24.37
C ALA A 86 -13.61 -22.49 -23.67
N ALA A 87 -14.90 -22.15 -23.66
CA ALA A 87 -15.42 -20.96 -22.98
C ALA A 87 -15.30 -21.07 -21.46
N LYS A 88 -15.64 -22.24 -20.88
CA LYS A 88 -15.48 -22.50 -19.44
C LYS A 88 -14.01 -22.41 -19.01
N LEU A 89 -13.12 -22.98 -19.80
CA LEU A 89 -11.69 -22.94 -19.53
C LEU A 89 -11.10 -21.54 -19.66
N ALA A 90 -11.58 -20.74 -20.62
CA ALA A 90 -11.20 -19.34 -20.74
C ALA A 90 -11.69 -18.51 -19.53
N SER A 91 -12.92 -18.76 -19.06
CA SER A 91 -13.43 -18.13 -17.84
C SER A 91 -12.61 -18.52 -16.61
N ALA A 92 -12.31 -19.82 -16.46
CA ALA A 92 -11.48 -20.33 -15.37
C ALA A 92 -10.05 -19.75 -15.41
N GLN A 93 -9.50 -19.52 -16.60
CA GLN A 93 -8.20 -18.87 -16.76
C GLN A 93 -8.26 -17.40 -16.32
N ALA A 94 -9.31 -16.67 -16.73
CA ALA A 94 -9.53 -15.30 -16.28
C ALA A 94 -9.68 -15.21 -14.76
N ASP A 95 -10.34 -16.19 -14.13
CA ASP A 95 -10.44 -16.29 -12.68
C ASP A 95 -9.06 -16.57 -12.02
N VAL A 96 -8.24 -17.47 -12.57
CA VAL A 96 -6.87 -17.70 -12.07
C VAL A 96 -6.03 -16.42 -12.16
N ASP A 97 -6.12 -15.68 -13.27
CA ASP A 97 -5.40 -14.43 -13.45
C ASP A 97 -5.93 -13.35 -12.51
N ALA A 98 -7.25 -13.23 -12.32
CA ALA A 98 -7.86 -12.37 -11.31
C ALA A 98 -7.36 -12.72 -9.90
N ALA A 99 -7.25 -14.00 -9.54
CA ALA A 99 -6.71 -14.43 -8.26
C ALA A 99 -5.24 -14.00 -8.06
N LYS A 100 -4.42 -13.99 -9.13
CA LYS A 100 -3.05 -13.43 -9.07
C LYS A 100 -3.08 -11.95 -8.72
N HIS A 101 -3.86 -11.15 -9.43
CA HIS A 101 -4.00 -9.72 -9.15
C HIS A 101 -4.52 -9.45 -7.74
N MET A 102 -5.49 -10.25 -7.27
CA MET A 102 -5.99 -10.16 -5.89
C MET A 102 -4.89 -10.47 -4.87
N LEU A 103 -4.03 -11.46 -5.14
CA LEU A 103 -2.90 -11.78 -4.29
C LEU A 103 -1.86 -10.64 -4.27
N THR A 104 -1.55 -10.05 -5.43
CA THR A 104 -0.65 -8.89 -5.54
C THR A 104 -1.15 -7.74 -4.66
N VAL A 105 -2.42 -7.35 -4.81
CA VAL A 105 -3.03 -6.29 -3.98
C VAL A 105 -3.02 -6.67 -2.50
N LYS A 106 -3.38 -7.92 -2.14
CA LYS A 106 -3.36 -8.38 -0.74
C LYS A 106 -1.96 -8.29 -0.13
N LYS A 107 -0.93 -8.69 -0.86
CA LYS A 107 0.47 -8.64 -0.40
C LYS A 107 0.93 -7.20 -0.23
N ALA A 108 0.69 -6.36 -1.24
CA ALA A 108 1.12 -4.97 -1.20
C ALA A 108 0.49 -4.19 -0.05
N VAL A 109 -0.82 -4.31 0.18
CA VAL A 109 -1.47 -3.58 1.29
C VAL A 109 -1.15 -4.15 2.68
N ALA A 110 -0.61 -5.36 2.75
CA ALA A 110 -0.16 -5.97 4.00
C ALA A 110 1.32 -5.67 4.31
N GLN A 111 2.08 -5.27 3.29
CA GLN A 111 3.50 -4.96 3.42
C GLN A 111 3.66 -3.56 4.04
N THR A 112 4.55 -3.45 5.02
CA THR A 112 4.91 -2.18 5.64
C THR A 112 6.38 -1.94 5.32
N THR A 113 6.65 -1.18 4.26
CA THR A 113 8.01 -0.77 3.87
C THR A 113 8.13 0.74 3.93
N THR A 114 9.32 1.23 4.30
CA THR A 114 9.69 2.65 4.27
C THR A 114 10.65 2.97 3.13
N ASN A 115 11.06 1.96 2.36
CA ASN A 115 11.90 2.15 1.19
C ASN A 115 11.07 2.71 0.03
N LEU A 116 11.49 3.85 -0.53
CA LEU A 116 10.75 4.55 -1.58
C LEU A 116 10.61 3.71 -2.86
N SER A 117 11.65 3.00 -3.28
CA SER A 117 11.65 2.20 -4.51
C SER A 117 10.72 0.99 -4.39
N ASP A 118 10.76 0.31 -3.24
CA ASP A 118 9.85 -0.80 -2.97
C ASP A 118 8.40 -0.32 -2.91
N LEU A 119 8.16 0.79 -2.22
CA LEU A 119 6.82 1.36 -2.05
C LEU A 119 6.24 1.81 -3.39
N LYS A 120 7.05 2.42 -4.25
CA LYS A 120 6.68 2.76 -5.62
C LYS A 120 6.27 1.52 -6.42
N THR A 121 7.09 0.48 -6.37
CA THR A 121 6.81 -0.79 -7.06
C THR A 121 5.49 -1.39 -6.58
N LEU A 122 5.28 -1.45 -5.26
CA LEU A 122 4.04 -1.97 -4.66
C LEU A 122 2.81 -1.14 -5.04
N THR A 123 2.92 0.19 -5.03
CA THR A 123 1.85 1.10 -5.44
C THR A 123 1.48 0.89 -6.90
N ASP A 124 2.47 0.90 -7.80
CA ASP A 124 2.27 0.75 -9.24
C ASP A 124 1.64 -0.62 -9.57
N GLU A 125 2.18 -1.71 -9.01
CA GLU A 125 1.64 -3.07 -9.19
C GLU A 125 0.21 -3.22 -8.63
N SER A 126 -0.08 -2.60 -7.48
CA SER A 126 -1.41 -2.67 -6.86
C SER A 126 -2.46 -1.90 -7.64
N HIS A 127 -2.13 -0.71 -8.15
CA HIS A 127 -3.04 0.08 -8.98
C HIS A 127 -3.32 -0.63 -10.30
N GLN A 128 -2.29 -1.17 -10.94
CA GLN A 128 -2.47 -1.97 -12.15
C GLN A 128 -3.39 -3.17 -11.87
N ALA A 129 -3.11 -3.94 -10.82
CA ALA A 129 -3.92 -5.10 -10.44
C ALA A 129 -5.38 -4.71 -10.12
N LEU A 130 -5.62 -3.60 -9.41
CA LEU A 130 -6.98 -3.10 -9.17
C LEU A 130 -7.69 -2.67 -10.46
N SER A 131 -6.97 -2.05 -11.40
CA SER A 131 -7.52 -1.65 -12.69
C SER A 131 -7.97 -2.85 -13.52
N GLU A 132 -7.14 -3.91 -13.56
CA GLU A 132 -7.47 -5.16 -14.27
C GLU A 132 -8.63 -5.92 -13.60
N LEU A 133 -8.79 -5.77 -12.29
CA LEU A 133 -9.90 -6.33 -11.51
C LEU A 133 -11.18 -5.49 -11.54
N ALA A 134 -11.13 -4.21 -11.93
CA ALA A 134 -12.25 -3.27 -11.80
C ALA A 134 -13.55 -3.75 -12.46
N THR A 135 -13.43 -4.34 -13.65
CA THR A 135 -14.59 -4.85 -14.40
C THR A 135 -14.96 -6.27 -13.99
N GLN A 136 -13.98 -7.07 -13.59
CA GLN A 136 -14.16 -8.50 -13.34
C GLN A 136 -14.65 -8.79 -11.93
N LYS A 137 -14.16 -8.04 -10.93
CA LYS A 137 -14.26 -8.34 -9.49
C LYS A 137 -14.56 -7.09 -8.65
N PRO A 138 -15.69 -6.40 -8.87
CA PRO A 138 -15.98 -5.09 -8.27
C PRO A 138 -16.00 -5.08 -6.73
N GLU A 139 -16.45 -6.16 -6.07
CA GLU A 139 -16.48 -6.19 -4.60
C GLU A 139 -15.08 -6.20 -3.99
N PHE A 140 -14.13 -6.91 -4.61
CA PHE A 140 -12.74 -6.87 -4.18
C PHE A 140 -12.15 -5.47 -4.35
N VAL A 141 -12.38 -4.85 -5.50
CA VAL A 141 -11.89 -3.50 -5.76
C VAL A 141 -12.46 -2.52 -4.73
N GLN A 142 -13.75 -2.59 -4.45
CA GLN A 142 -14.37 -1.76 -3.42
C GLN A 142 -13.74 -1.97 -2.03
N ALA A 143 -13.44 -3.21 -1.66
CA ALA A 143 -12.85 -3.55 -0.37
C ALA A 143 -11.37 -3.14 -0.21
N TYR A 144 -10.64 -2.96 -1.32
CA TYR A 144 -9.19 -2.71 -1.31
C TYR A 144 -8.77 -1.35 -1.86
N GLN A 145 -9.62 -0.65 -2.62
CA GLN A 145 -9.29 0.64 -3.23
C GLN A 145 -8.79 1.66 -2.21
N LYS A 146 -9.45 1.78 -1.05
CA LYS A 146 -9.00 2.68 0.02
C LYS A 146 -7.62 2.32 0.55
N ARG A 147 -7.30 1.03 0.68
CA ARG A 147 -5.98 0.58 1.16
C ARG A 147 -4.88 0.79 0.13
N VAL A 148 -5.18 0.63 -1.16
CA VAL A 148 -4.22 0.95 -2.22
C VAL A 148 -4.00 2.46 -2.33
N ALA A 149 -5.04 3.28 -2.13
CA ALA A 149 -4.86 4.73 -2.01
C ALA A 149 -3.95 5.11 -0.84
N GLN A 150 -4.08 4.44 0.31
CA GLN A 150 -3.17 4.65 1.46
C GLN A 150 -1.71 4.28 1.15
N LEU A 151 -1.43 3.34 0.24
CA LEU A 151 -0.07 3.07 -0.22
C LEU A 151 0.49 4.24 -1.04
N SER A 152 -0.33 4.85 -1.90
CA SER A 152 0.07 6.07 -2.62
C SER A 152 0.32 7.25 -1.70
N ASP A 153 -0.48 7.41 -0.64
CA ASP A 153 -0.25 8.43 0.39
C ASP A 153 1.07 8.18 1.12
N GLN A 154 1.36 6.91 1.47
CA GLN A 154 2.66 6.51 2.04
C GLN A 154 3.81 6.83 1.07
N GLU A 155 3.69 6.48 -0.21
CA GLU A 155 4.73 6.76 -1.22
C GLU A 155 5.03 8.25 -1.29
N SER A 156 3.99 9.08 -1.34
CA SER A 156 4.12 10.53 -1.37
C SER A 156 4.79 11.07 -0.10
N ALA A 157 4.41 10.56 1.07
CA ALA A 157 5.04 10.93 2.34
C ALA A 157 6.52 10.52 2.39
N VAL A 158 6.87 9.28 2.00
CA VAL A 158 8.27 8.85 1.91
C VAL A 158 9.03 9.72 0.91
N ALA A 159 8.46 10.07 -0.24
CA ALA A 159 9.12 10.92 -1.22
C ALA A 159 9.43 12.33 -0.67
N LYS A 160 8.49 12.90 0.10
CA LYS A 160 8.72 14.17 0.80
C LYS A 160 9.80 14.06 1.86
N ILE A 161 9.82 12.97 2.63
CA ILE A 161 10.85 12.75 3.65
C ILE A 161 12.21 12.51 2.99
N ALA A 162 12.29 11.67 1.97
CA ALA A 162 13.49 11.41 1.18
C ALA A 162 14.06 12.70 0.56
N SER A 163 13.21 13.68 0.23
CA SER A 163 13.69 14.97 -0.27
C SER A 163 14.53 15.74 0.76
N LEU A 164 14.43 15.42 2.05
CA LEU A 164 15.22 16.01 3.13
C LEU A 164 16.62 15.39 3.28
N PHE A 165 16.89 14.27 2.60
CA PHE A 165 18.14 13.53 2.72
C PHE A 165 18.84 13.44 1.36
N ASP A 166 20.16 13.24 1.40
CA ASP A 166 20.97 12.99 0.21
C ASP A 166 21.11 11.50 -0.11
N ASP A 167 20.80 10.63 0.86
CA ASP A 167 20.87 9.18 0.75
C ASP A 167 19.49 8.50 0.88
N PRO A 168 19.33 7.29 0.29
CA PRO A 168 18.07 6.53 0.37
C PRO A 168 17.83 5.84 1.72
N ASP A 169 18.82 5.77 2.60
CA ASP A 169 18.74 5.11 3.92
C ASP A 169 18.45 6.08 5.07
N PHE A 170 18.20 7.36 4.71
CA PHE A 170 17.88 8.48 5.59
C PHE A 170 18.94 8.70 6.68
N LYS A 171 20.22 8.66 6.31
CA LYS A 171 21.36 8.84 7.23
C LYS A 171 21.96 10.23 7.18
N GLU A 172 21.93 10.89 6.04
CA GLU A 172 22.58 12.16 5.76
C GLU A 172 21.51 13.19 5.36
N PRO A 173 21.00 13.98 6.32
CA PRO A 173 20.15 15.12 6.02
C PRO A 173 20.89 16.10 5.11
N LYS A 174 20.15 16.73 4.20
CA LYS A 174 20.67 17.79 3.35
C LYS A 174 21.16 18.98 4.17
N ALA A 175 22.23 19.61 3.71
CA ALA A 175 22.64 20.91 4.21
C ALA A 175 21.63 22.00 3.82
N GLY A 176 21.47 23.02 4.67
CA GLY A 176 20.60 24.17 4.41
C GLY A 176 19.10 23.87 4.42
N LEU A 177 18.67 22.82 5.12
CA LEU A 177 17.25 22.51 5.29
C LEU A 177 16.50 23.64 5.99
N SER A 178 15.36 24.05 5.43
CA SER A 178 14.45 25.00 6.07
C SER A 178 13.41 24.30 6.95
N ALA A 179 12.98 24.97 8.01
CA ALA A 179 11.87 24.50 8.86
C ALA A 179 10.59 24.21 8.04
N SER A 180 10.36 24.94 6.95
CA SER A 180 9.21 24.74 6.06
C SER A 180 9.23 23.38 5.33
N GLN A 181 10.42 22.90 4.94
CA GLN A 181 10.58 21.61 4.27
C GLN A 181 10.33 20.46 5.25
N VAL A 182 10.85 20.58 6.48
CA VAL A 182 10.60 19.60 7.56
C VAL A 182 9.12 19.55 7.93
N GLN A 183 8.47 20.71 8.07
CA GLN A 183 7.03 20.77 8.37
C GLN A 183 6.18 20.17 7.25
N THR A 184 6.56 20.35 5.99
CA THR A 184 5.87 19.73 4.85
C THR A 184 5.96 18.21 4.90
N ALA A 185 7.12 17.66 5.26
CA ALA A 185 7.30 16.22 5.42
C ALA A 185 6.52 15.67 6.62
N LEU A 186 6.48 16.40 7.73
CA LEU A 186 5.67 16.06 8.91
C LEU A 186 4.18 16.02 8.58
N ALA A 187 3.66 17.06 7.93
CA ALA A 187 2.25 17.14 7.52
C ALA A 187 1.87 16.02 6.53
N ALA A 188 2.78 15.66 5.61
CA ALA A 188 2.57 14.52 4.72
C ALA A 188 2.46 13.21 5.51
N LEU A 189 3.28 13.03 6.55
CA LEU A 189 3.22 11.85 7.40
C LEU A 189 1.93 11.78 8.24
N GLU A 190 1.44 12.90 8.75
CA GLU A 190 0.17 12.97 9.49
C GLU A 190 -1.04 12.61 8.63
N HIS A 191 -0.98 12.88 7.32
CA HIS A 191 -2.05 12.51 6.40
C HIS A 191 -2.10 11.01 6.11
N VAL A 192 -1.00 10.29 6.35
CA VAL A 192 -0.94 8.84 6.18
C VAL A 192 -1.70 8.16 7.32
N ASN A 193 -2.85 7.56 6.99
CA ASN A 193 -3.66 6.79 7.94
C ASN A 193 -3.06 5.38 8.20
N ASN A 194 -1.81 5.32 8.67
CA ASN A 194 -1.09 4.11 9.07
C ASN A 194 -0.11 4.43 10.22
N GLN A 195 -0.50 4.09 11.46
CA GLN A 195 0.30 4.39 12.66
C GLN A 195 1.67 3.72 12.65
N GLN A 196 1.76 2.43 12.27
CA GLN A 196 3.04 1.71 12.27
C GLN A 196 4.04 2.29 11.28
N PHE A 197 3.54 2.85 10.17
CA PHE A 197 4.37 3.57 9.22
C PHE A 197 4.83 4.93 9.79
N ALA A 198 3.91 5.69 10.40
CA ALA A 198 4.24 6.96 11.06
C ALA A 198 5.30 6.79 12.15
N ASP A 199 5.17 5.77 13.01
CA ASP A 199 6.13 5.48 14.08
C ASP A 199 7.55 5.19 13.55
N GLN A 200 7.67 4.62 12.35
CA GLN A 200 8.97 4.34 11.72
C GLN A 200 9.59 5.59 11.08
N MET A 201 8.76 6.49 10.54
CA MET A 201 9.22 7.68 9.81
C MET A 201 9.41 8.92 10.70
N LEU A 202 8.70 9.04 11.81
CA LEU A 202 8.85 10.12 12.79
C LEU A 202 10.31 10.35 13.27
N PRO A 203 11.06 9.32 13.71
CA PRO A 203 12.46 9.54 14.14
C PRO A 203 13.36 10.01 13.00
N ILE A 204 13.04 9.65 11.75
CA ILE A 204 13.76 10.13 10.56
C ILE A 204 13.51 11.63 10.37
N ILE A 205 12.26 12.07 10.43
CA ILE A 205 11.92 13.51 10.33
C ILE A 205 12.58 14.30 11.47
N ALA A 206 12.60 13.77 12.69
CA ALA A 206 13.27 14.41 13.82
C ALA A 206 14.78 14.60 13.59
N THR A 207 15.43 13.65 12.92
CA THR A 207 16.85 13.77 12.53
C THR A 207 17.07 14.92 11.56
N ALA A 208 16.20 15.07 10.55
CA ALA A 208 16.24 16.20 9.63
C ALA A 208 15.91 17.54 10.32
N GLN A 209 15.02 17.54 11.30
CA GLN A 209 14.69 18.73 12.10
C GLN A 209 15.88 19.24 12.92
N GLN A 210 16.62 18.32 13.54
CA GLN A 210 17.83 18.67 14.29
C GLN A 210 18.88 19.29 13.37
N ALA A 211 19.14 18.67 12.22
CA ALA A 211 20.10 19.19 11.23
C ALA A 211 19.72 20.59 10.70
N ALA A 212 18.43 20.84 10.46
CA ALA A 212 17.94 22.16 10.05
C ALA A 212 18.18 23.25 11.11
N THR A 213 18.16 22.87 12.40
CA THR A 213 18.39 23.81 13.52
C THR A 213 19.88 24.10 13.69
N ASP A 214 20.73 23.07 13.60
CA ASP A 214 22.17 23.20 13.81
C ASP A 214 22.81 24.10 12.72
N ASP A 215 22.38 24.00 11.46
CA ASP A 215 22.88 24.81 10.35
C ASP A 215 22.49 26.31 10.43
N GLN A 216 21.35 26.62 11.08
CA GLN A 216 20.97 28.01 11.35
C GLN A 216 21.85 28.63 12.45
N THR A 217 22.20 27.86 13.49
CA THR A 217 23.02 28.37 14.59
C THR A 217 24.48 28.64 14.20
N THR A 218 25.04 27.85 13.28
CA THR A 218 26.40 28.08 12.74
C THR A 218 26.47 29.27 11.78
N SER A 219 25.38 29.54 11.06
CA SER A 219 25.27 30.70 10.16
C SER A 219 25.13 32.03 10.93
N GLU A 220 24.44 32.04 12.08
CA GLU A 220 24.32 33.23 12.93
C GLU A 220 25.55 33.48 13.80
N ALA A 221 26.26 32.43 14.25
CA ALA A 221 27.50 32.57 15.02
C ALA A 221 28.64 33.20 14.20
N SER A 222 28.68 32.95 12.88
CA SER A 222 29.73 33.48 11.99
C SER A 222 29.58 34.98 11.65
N SER A 223 28.44 35.59 12.01
CA SER A 223 28.20 37.04 11.77
C SER A 223 28.57 37.95 12.95
N SER A 224 29.13 37.40 14.04
CA SER A 224 29.50 38.20 15.24
C SER A 224 31.01 38.36 15.46
N GLU A 225 31.87 37.87 14.56
CA GLU A 225 33.32 38.00 14.66
C GLU A 225 33.89 39.03 13.67
N SER A 226 33.45 40.29 13.82
CA SER A 226 34.18 41.42 13.25
C SER A 226 34.06 42.65 14.14
N SER A 227 35.05 42.82 15.01
CA SER A 227 35.72 44.09 15.38
C SER A 227 36.27 43.99 16.81
N THR A 228 37.58 43.79 16.96
CA THR A 228 38.48 44.69 17.71
C THR A 228 39.90 44.14 17.67
N SER A 229 40.76 44.80 16.90
CA SER A 229 42.21 44.77 17.01
C SER A 229 42.67 45.65 18.17
N GLY A 230 43.71 45.24 18.91
CA GLY A 230 44.50 46.16 19.74
C GLY A 230 45.06 45.62 21.06
N GLU A 231 46.25 45.03 20.98
CA GLU A 231 47.44 45.26 21.82
C GLU A 231 47.44 45.09 23.37
N SER A 232 48.56 44.50 23.82
CA SER A 232 48.95 44.03 25.16
C SER A 232 48.98 45.08 26.29
N SER A 233 48.75 44.64 27.54
CA SER A 233 49.74 44.63 28.65
C SER A 233 49.12 44.42 30.06
N SER A 234 49.73 43.50 30.81
CA SER A 234 49.98 43.47 32.27
C SER A 234 48.95 43.91 33.34
N ALA A 235 48.70 42.93 34.22
CA ALA A 235 48.87 42.97 35.68
C ALA A 235 47.67 43.25 36.63
N SER A 236 47.57 42.32 37.58
CA SER A 236 47.21 42.44 39.00
C SER A 236 45.73 42.39 39.43
N GLN A 237 45.47 41.28 40.14
CA GLN A 237 44.64 41.08 41.34
C GLN A 237 43.95 42.32 41.94
N THR A 238 42.69 42.21 42.37
CA THR A 238 42.26 42.12 43.79
C THR A 238 40.72 42.00 43.88
N SER A 239 40.28 41.26 44.90
CA SER A 239 38.95 40.88 45.35
C SER A 239 37.89 41.98 45.55
N THR A 240 36.60 41.59 45.52
CA THR A 240 35.50 41.82 46.52
C THR A 240 34.13 41.65 45.83
N SER A 241 33.27 40.70 46.22
CA SER A 241 32.30 40.67 47.34
C SER A 241 30.91 41.25 46.97
N SER A 242 29.88 40.40 47.16
CA SER A 242 28.46 40.73 47.44
C SER A 242 27.67 41.41 46.30
N THR A 243 26.45 41.05 45.90
CA THR A 243 25.29 40.41 46.55
C THR A 243 24.23 40.16 45.44
N PRO A 244 23.26 39.23 45.61
CA PRO A 244 22.22 38.96 44.62
C PRO A 244 21.03 39.91 44.79
N SER A 245 20.31 40.18 43.71
CA SER A 245 18.95 40.75 43.77
C SER A 245 18.01 39.91 42.94
N ALA A 246 17.11 39.23 43.64
CA ALA A 246 15.87 38.72 43.11
C ALA A 246 14.88 39.89 42.93
N SER A 247 14.09 39.86 41.87
CA SER A 247 12.78 40.49 41.84
C SER A 247 11.85 39.64 41.00
N THR A 248 10.75 39.32 41.65
CA THR A 248 9.61 38.53 41.23
C THR A 248 8.52 39.42 40.65
N SER A 249 7.65 38.79 39.84
CA SER A 249 6.21 39.05 39.72
C SER A 249 5.71 40.22 38.85
N SER A 250 4.96 39.87 37.81
CA SER A 250 3.48 40.03 37.68
C SER A 250 3.15 40.11 36.17
N GLN A 251 2.58 39.07 35.57
CA GLN A 251 1.15 38.80 35.42
C GLN A 251 0.37 39.83 34.59
N GLU A 252 -0.27 39.25 33.57
CA GLU A 252 -1.62 39.54 33.08
C GLU A 252 -1.85 40.74 32.15
N SER A 253 -2.18 40.40 30.90
CA SER A 253 -3.19 41.12 30.15
C SER A 253 -4.03 40.09 29.39
N THR A 254 -5.27 39.99 29.84
CA THR A 254 -6.38 39.28 29.22
C THR A 254 -6.99 40.11 28.09
N SER A 255 -7.80 39.43 27.27
CA SER A 255 -8.99 39.92 26.55
C SER A 255 -8.92 39.94 25.01
N SER A 256 -9.31 38.81 24.44
CA SER A 256 -10.46 38.61 23.54
C SER A 256 -10.98 39.76 22.66
N SER A 257 -11.13 39.47 21.37
CA SER A 257 -12.27 39.82 20.47
C SER A 257 -12.10 38.95 19.21
N ALA A 258 -12.79 37.83 19.01
CA ALA A 258 -14.21 37.65 18.64
C ALA A 258 -14.60 38.28 17.29
N SER A 259 -14.80 37.38 16.32
CA SER A 259 -15.84 37.33 15.28
C SER A 259 -15.97 38.47 14.27
N ASN A 260 -15.91 38.10 12.99
CA ASN A 260 -16.90 38.56 12.03
C ASN A 260 -17.24 37.44 11.03
N SER A 261 -18.46 36.94 11.16
CA SER A 261 -19.23 36.26 10.11
C SER A 261 -20.20 37.29 9.53
N GLU A 262 -20.38 37.31 8.21
CA GLU A 262 -21.63 37.60 7.47
C GLU A 262 -21.32 37.34 5.97
N SER A 263 -21.94 36.35 5.31
CA SER A 263 -23.29 36.35 4.68
C SER A 263 -23.32 37.26 3.43
N GLU A 264 -23.85 36.94 2.24
CA GLU A 264 -25.12 36.31 1.83
C GLU A 264 -25.00 35.80 0.35
N GLN A 265 -25.54 34.62 0.00
CA GLN A 265 -26.81 34.38 -0.73
C GLN A 265 -26.82 34.61 -2.26
N SER A 266 -27.12 33.53 -3.02
CA SER A 266 -28.19 33.43 -4.07
C SER A 266 -27.99 32.13 -4.87
N GLN A 267 -28.81 31.10 -4.64
CA GLN A 267 -29.96 30.70 -5.48
C GLN A 267 -29.70 30.60 -6.99
N SER A 268 -29.70 29.38 -7.52
CA SER A 268 -30.57 28.95 -8.64
C SER A 268 -30.43 27.45 -8.91
N VAL A 269 -31.51 26.70 -8.67
CA VAL A 269 -31.87 25.52 -9.48
C VAL A 269 -32.75 26.02 -10.63
N PRO A 270 -32.67 25.37 -11.80
CA PRO A 270 -33.86 24.64 -12.19
C PRO A 270 -33.59 23.24 -12.75
N SER A 271 -34.63 22.43 -12.58
CA SER A 271 -34.91 21.13 -13.16
C SER A 271 -34.66 21.05 -14.66
N ASN A 272 -34.23 19.88 -15.14
CA ASN A 272 -34.77 19.38 -16.39
C ASN A 272 -35.05 17.88 -16.28
N SER A 273 -36.34 17.56 -16.33
CA SER A 273 -36.88 16.23 -16.57
C SER A 273 -36.76 15.89 -18.05
N ALA A 274 -36.29 14.68 -18.36
CA ALA A 274 -36.61 14.03 -19.62
C ALA A 274 -36.83 12.55 -19.34
N ALA A 275 -38.07 12.24 -18.93
CA ALA A 275 -38.64 10.93 -19.16
C ALA A 275 -38.87 10.78 -20.67
N SER A 276 -38.44 9.66 -21.24
CA SER A 276 -38.94 9.16 -22.52
C SER A 276 -39.34 7.71 -22.29
N SER A 277 -40.60 7.55 -21.87
CA SER A 277 -41.35 6.32 -22.10
C SER A 277 -42.00 6.47 -23.48
N THR A 278 -41.73 5.55 -24.39
CA THR A 278 -42.60 5.34 -25.54
C THR A 278 -42.86 3.86 -25.70
N SER A 279 -44.15 3.58 -25.73
CA SER A 279 -44.83 2.30 -25.66
C SER A 279 -44.82 1.54 -26.98
N SER A 280 -44.90 0.21 -26.85
CA SER A 280 -45.79 -0.72 -27.56
C SER A 280 -46.54 -0.22 -28.81
N SER A 281 -46.27 -0.90 -29.93
CA SER A 281 -47.22 -1.31 -30.98
C SER A 281 -46.48 -2.43 -31.75
N GLY A 282 -46.94 -3.67 -31.88
CA GLY A 282 -48.29 -4.14 -32.15
C GLY A 282 -48.32 -4.68 -33.58
N GLN A 283 -48.78 -5.93 -33.72
CA GLN A 283 -49.33 -6.56 -34.93
C GLN A 283 -48.41 -7.36 -35.89
N LEU A 284 -48.53 -8.69 -35.77
CA LEU A 284 -48.58 -9.73 -36.82
C LEU A 284 -49.54 -9.32 -37.98
N PRO A 285 -49.46 -9.86 -39.21
CA PRO A 285 -49.30 -11.28 -39.55
C PRO A 285 -48.13 -11.65 -40.47
#